data_AF-A0A101JL73-F1
#
_entry.id   AF-A0A101JL73-F1
#
_cell.length_a   1.000
_cell.length_b   1.000
_cell.length_c   1.000
_cell.angle_alpha   90.00
_cell.angle_beta   90.00
_cell.angle_gamma   90.00
#
_symmetry.space_group_name_H-M   'P 1'
#
loop_
_entity.id
_entity.type
_entity.pdbx_description
1 polymer ?
#
loop_
_entity_poly.entity_id
_entity_poly.type
_entity_poly.pdbx_seq_one_letter_code
_entity_poly.pdbx_strand_id
1 'polypeptide(L)'
;MAARWPFLGSVALAEAHERGDRRETMWLHLSENHYADPVLARLHAFSTLASREPRLRALHPRLSVLTLSFRPTADRRNGPRLPAVIPTPTPDRFTVRTSTHIHDECTAPTALHLVLTDLPT
;
A
#
# COMPACT_ATOMS: atom_id res chain seq x y z
N MET A 1 16.73 20.80 -1.96
CA MET A 1 16.82 19.47 -1.30
C MET A 1 16.48 18.31 -2.22
N ALA A 2 15.50 18.40 -3.14
CA ALA A 2 15.18 17.34 -4.11
C ALA A 2 16.33 16.90 -5.05
N ALA A 3 17.31 17.77 -5.32
CA ALA A 3 18.42 17.51 -6.24
C ALA A 3 19.31 16.31 -5.84
N ARG A 4 19.29 15.90 -4.56
CA ARG A 4 20.10 14.77 -4.09
C ARG A 4 19.50 13.40 -4.42
N TRP A 5 18.18 13.35 -4.70
CA TRP A 5 17.45 12.10 -4.93
C TRP A 5 16.45 12.24 -6.09
N PRO A 6 16.92 12.50 -7.33
CA PRO A 6 16.06 12.79 -8.47
C PRO A 6 15.11 11.63 -8.84
N PHE A 7 15.39 10.41 -8.37
CA PHE A 7 14.58 9.22 -8.63
C PHE A 7 13.42 9.00 -7.65
N LEU A 8 13.33 9.78 -6.56
CA LEU A 8 12.28 9.60 -5.55
C LEU A 8 10.93 10.23 -5.95
N GLY A 9 10.77 10.72 -7.17
CA GLY A 9 9.46 11.13 -7.71
C GLY A 9 8.83 12.39 -7.08
N SER A 10 9.21 12.77 -5.87
CA SER A 10 8.78 14.01 -5.21
C SER A 10 9.76 14.47 -4.12
N VAL A 11 9.67 15.76 -3.75
CA VAL A 11 10.43 16.34 -2.63
C VAL A 11 10.00 15.72 -1.30
N ALA A 12 8.69 15.49 -1.11
CA ALA A 12 8.13 14.92 0.10
C ALA A 12 8.67 13.49 0.36
N LEU A 13 8.79 12.67 -0.70
CA LEU A 13 9.36 11.33 -0.56
C LEU A 13 10.83 11.39 -0.13
N ALA A 14 11.62 12.31 -0.69
CA ALA A 14 13.01 12.51 -0.30
C ALA A 14 13.14 12.97 1.16
N GLU A 15 12.32 13.92 1.60
CA GLU A 15 12.32 14.41 2.98
C GLU A 15 11.92 13.32 3.98
N ALA A 16 10.86 12.56 3.69
CA ALA A 16 10.44 11.44 4.54
C ALA A 16 11.55 10.38 4.67
N HIS A 17 12.24 10.09 3.56
CA HIS A 17 13.38 9.17 3.55
C HIS A 17 14.54 9.68 4.41
N GLU A 18 14.89 10.98 4.29
CA GLU A 18 15.96 11.60 5.07
C GLU A 18 15.66 11.62 6.58
N ARG A 19 14.39 11.76 6.97
CA ARG A 19 13.96 11.63 8.37
C ARG A 19 13.97 10.19 8.88
N GLY A 20 14.09 9.20 8.00
CA GLY A 20 13.97 7.79 8.34
C GLY A 20 12.54 7.33 8.64
N ASP A 21 11.51 8.11 8.28
CA ASP A 21 10.11 7.71 8.44
C ASP A 21 9.72 6.69 7.36
N ARG A 22 10.06 5.43 7.62
CA ARG A 22 9.79 4.31 6.70
C ARG A 22 8.31 4.17 6.33
N ARG A 23 7.39 4.55 7.23
CA ARG A 23 5.95 4.44 6.98
C ARG A 23 5.53 5.49 5.96
N GLU A 24 5.90 6.74 6.21
CA GLU A 24 5.59 7.84 5.31
C GLU A 24 6.26 7.65 3.95
N THR A 25 7.55 7.26 3.93
CA THR A 25 8.28 6.93 2.71
C THR A 25 7.53 5.89 1.87
N MET A 26 7.07 4.79 2.49
CA MET A 26 6.39 3.74 1.72
C MET A 26 5.03 4.20 1.19
N TRP A 27 4.26 4.94 1.98
CA TRP A 27 2.98 5.49 1.50
C TRP A 27 3.16 6.44 0.31
N LEU A 28 4.12 7.37 0.40
CA LEU A 28 4.45 8.29 -0.67
C LEU A 28 4.99 7.54 -1.89
N HIS A 29 5.80 6.49 -1.70
CA HIS A 29 6.28 5.66 -2.80
C HIS A 29 5.13 4.97 -3.55
N LEU A 30 4.17 4.39 -2.82
CA LEU A 30 3.00 3.70 -3.38
C LEU A 30 2.02 4.63 -4.11
N SER A 31 1.89 5.90 -3.70
CA SER A 31 0.98 6.85 -4.33
C SER A 31 1.65 7.71 -5.40
N GLU A 32 2.88 8.17 -5.19
CA GLU A 32 3.52 9.20 -6.03
C GLU A 32 4.53 8.63 -7.03
N ASN A 33 5.12 7.47 -6.77
CA ASN A 33 6.20 6.91 -7.60
C ASN A 33 5.82 5.56 -8.23
N HIS A 34 4.60 5.49 -8.78
CA HIS A 34 4.03 4.25 -9.33
C HIS A 34 4.37 4.00 -10.80
N TYR A 35 4.74 5.03 -11.57
CA TYR A 35 4.96 4.92 -13.02
C TYR A 35 6.17 4.05 -13.42
N ALA A 36 7.16 3.91 -12.53
CA ALA A 36 8.37 3.14 -12.81
C ALA A 36 8.23 1.63 -12.52
N ASP A 37 7.20 1.22 -11.76
CA ASP A 37 6.98 -0.17 -11.37
C ASP A 37 5.57 -0.62 -11.82
N PRO A 38 5.46 -1.59 -12.76
CA PRO A 38 4.18 -2.07 -13.25
C PRO A 38 3.23 -2.59 -12.16
N VAL A 39 3.76 -3.13 -11.06
CA VAL A 39 2.96 -3.60 -9.94
C VAL A 39 2.38 -2.42 -9.17
N LEU A 40 3.19 -1.39 -8.93
CA LEU A 40 2.73 -0.17 -8.28
C LEU A 40 1.70 0.56 -9.12
N ALA A 41 1.91 0.63 -10.43
CA ALA A 41 0.96 1.23 -11.36
C ALA A 41 -0.42 0.55 -11.25
N ARG A 42 -0.46 -0.78 -11.16
CA ARG A 42 -1.73 -1.53 -10.99
C ARG A 42 -2.36 -1.34 -9.61
N LEU A 43 -1.55 -1.10 -8.58
CA LEU A 43 -2.02 -0.82 -7.23
C LEU A 43 -2.45 0.64 -7.02
N HIS A 44 -2.14 1.54 -7.95
CA HIS A 44 -2.26 2.99 -7.77
C HIS A 44 -3.66 3.45 -7.35
N ALA A 45 -4.72 2.94 -7.99
CA ALA A 45 -6.08 3.31 -7.66
C ALA A 45 -6.44 2.97 -6.20
N PHE A 46 -6.01 1.78 -5.74
CA PHE A 46 -6.21 1.36 -4.35
C PHE A 46 -5.28 2.11 -3.38
N SER A 47 -3.99 2.25 -3.69
CA SER A 47 -3.02 2.92 -2.81
C SER A 47 -3.36 4.39 -2.58
N THR A 48 -3.91 5.07 -3.58
CA THR A 48 -4.38 6.46 -3.50
C THR A 48 -5.57 6.62 -2.55
N LEU A 49 -6.52 5.68 -2.55
CA LEU A 49 -7.63 5.69 -1.61
C LEU A 49 -7.16 5.32 -0.21
N ALA A 50 -6.38 4.25 -0.10
CA ALA A 50 -5.87 3.75 1.17
C ALA A 50 -4.96 4.77 1.89
N SER A 51 -4.23 5.60 1.16
CA SER A 51 -3.36 6.64 1.74
C SER A 51 -4.12 7.81 2.37
N ARG A 52 -5.43 7.93 2.09
CA ARG A 52 -6.32 8.94 2.69
C ARG A 52 -7.05 8.41 3.91
N GLU A 53 -7.07 7.10 4.13
CA GLU A 53 -7.76 6.48 5.26
C GLU A 53 -6.90 6.50 6.53
N PRO A 54 -7.32 7.19 7.62
CA PRO A 54 -6.51 7.35 8.82
C PRO A 54 -6.09 6.03 9.47
N ARG A 55 -6.99 5.04 9.51
CA ARG A 55 -6.73 3.71 10.09
C ARG A 55 -5.63 2.97 9.33
N LEU A 56 -5.61 3.07 8.00
CA LEU A 56 -4.57 2.46 7.18
C LEU A 56 -3.28 3.26 7.24
N ARG A 57 -3.35 4.60 7.28
CA ARG A 57 -2.18 5.47 7.40
C ARG A 57 -1.41 5.27 8.70
N ALA A 58 -2.06 4.82 9.75
CA ALA A 58 -1.40 4.42 10.99
C ALA A 58 -0.50 3.17 10.81
N LEU A 59 -0.80 2.31 9.84
CA LEU A 59 -0.09 1.06 9.57
C LEU A 59 1.09 1.23 8.60
N HIS A 60 2.00 0.28 8.64
CA HIS A 60 3.08 0.10 7.68
C HIS A 60 2.58 -0.71 6.47
N PRO A 61 2.43 -0.08 5.29
CA PRO A 61 2.22 -0.82 4.07
C PRO A 61 3.47 -1.62 3.75
N ARG A 62 3.27 -2.85 3.27
CA ARG A 62 4.33 -3.74 2.84
C ARG A 62 3.94 -4.38 1.52
N LEU A 63 4.74 -4.09 0.49
CA LEU A 63 4.66 -4.74 -0.79
C LEU A 63 5.59 -5.97 -0.82
N SER A 64 5.08 -7.09 -1.32
CA SER A 64 5.85 -8.32 -1.55
C SER A 64 5.44 -8.95 -2.87
N VAL A 65 6.34 -8.93 -3.87
CA VAL A 65 6.17 -9.45 -5.23
C VAL A 65 4.95 -8.85 -5.96
N LEU A 66 3.74 -9.20 -5.54
CA LEU A 66 2.46 -8.69 -6.08
C LEU A 66 1.41 -8.44 -4.99
N THR A 67 1.79 -8.49 -3.72
CA THR A 67 0.84 -8.41 -2.61
C THR A 67 1.12 -7.20 -1.76
N LEU A 68 0.15 -6.30 -1.67
CA LEU A 68 0.13 -5.22 -0.71
C LEU A 68 -0.55 -5.70 0.57
N SER A 69 0.13 -5.58 1.69
CA SER A 69 -0.41 -5.89 3.01
C SER A 69 -0.13 -4.75 3.96
N PHE A 70 -0.86 -4.71 5.08
CA PHE A 70 -0.69 -3.68 6.10
C PHE A 70 -0.23 -4.33 7.38
N ARG A 71 0.67 -3.69 8.13
CA ARG A 71 1.20 -4.21 9.40
C ARG A 71 1.24 -3.14 10.48
N PRO A 72 0.99 -3.47 11.77
CA PRO A 72 1.15 -2.52 12.87
C PRO A 72 2.60 -2.07 13.06
N THR A 73 3.57 -2.92 12.75
CA THR A 73 5.00 -2.63 12.92
C THR A 73 5.77 -2.89 11.64
N ALA A 74 6.91 -2.20 11.50
CA ALA A 74 7.83 -2.40 10.38
C ALA A 74 8.62 -3.73 10.46
N ASP A 75 8.52 -4.49 11.56
CA ASP A 75 9.27 -5.73 11.74
C ASP A 75 8.78 -6.84 10.78
N ARG A 76 9.74 -7.60 10.29
CA ARG A 76 9.57 -8.68 9.32
C ARG A 76 8.98 -9.94 9.96
N ARG A 77 9.00 -10.06 11.30
CA ARG A 77 8.45 -11.21 12.04
C ARG A 77 7.03 -11.57 11.57
N ASN A 78 6.73 -12.86 11.60
CA ASN A 78 5.43 -13.42 11.21
C ASN A 78 4.36 -12.92 12.20
N GLY A 79 3.68 -11.84 11.85
CA GLY A 79 2.48 -11.38 12.54
C GLY A 79 1.22 -12.12 12.06
N PRO A 80 0.07 -11.85 12.69
CA PRO A 80 -1.21 -12.39 12.24
C PRO A 80 -1.44 -12.11 10.74
N ARG A 81 -2.19 -13.00 10.08
CA ARG A 81 -2.60 -12.80 8.68
C ARG A 81 -3.47 -11.54 8.63
N LEU A 82 -2.88 -10.46 8.15
CA LEU A 82 -3.58 -9.21 7.89
C LEU A 82 -4.14 -9.21 6.47
N PRO A 83 -5.21 -8.43 6.21
CA PRO A 83 -5.80 -8.37 4.90
C PRO A 83 -4.75 -7.96 3.86
N ALA A 84 -4.85 -8.58 2.69
CA ALA A 84 -3.89 -8.44 1.62
C ALA A 84 -4.60 -8.15 0.31
N VAL A 85 -4.03 -7.25 -0.47
CA VAL A 85 -4.57 -6.78 -1.76
C VAL A 85 -3.59 -7.16 -2.86
N ILE A 86 -4.11 -7.79 -3.89
CA ILE A 86 -3.35 -8.32 -5.02
C ILE A 86 -3.98 -7.72 -6.28
N PRO A 87 -3.23 -6.99 -7.12
CA PRO A 87 -3.76 -6.51 -8.40
C PRO A 87 -3.99 -7.70 -9.34
N THR A 88 -5.11 -7.70 -10.07
CA THR A 88 -5.37 -8.73 -11.08
C THR A 88 -4.84 -8.31 -12.46
N PRO A 89 -4.88 -9.19 -13.48
CA PRO A 89 -4.59 -8.80 -14.86
C PRO A 89 -5.58 -7.76 -15.41
N THR A 90 -6.80 -7.72 -14.86
CA THR A 90 -7.83 -6.76 -15.25
C THR A 90 -7.50 -5.39 -14.64
N PRO A 91 -7.45 -4.30 -15.43
CA PRO A 91 -7.20 -2.97 -14.91
C PRO A 91 -8.20 -2.57 -13.81
N ASP A 92 -7.69 -1.91 -12.75
CA ASP A 92 -8.47 -1.42 -11.61
C ASP A 92 -9.26 -2.49 -10.85
N ARG A 93 -8.83 -3.74 -10.96
CA ARG A 93 -9.41 -4.89 -10.25
C ARG A 93 -8.41 -5.54 -9.32
N PHE A 94 -8.93 -5.98 -8.19
CA PHE A 94 -8.14 -6.48 -7.08
C PHE A 94 -8.74 -7.75 -6.52
N THR A 95 -7.88 -8.70 -6.18
CA THR A 95 -8.21 -9.77 -5.24
C THR A 95 -7.87 -9.30 -3.84
N VAL A 96 -8.84 -9.38 -2.92
CA VAL A 96 -8.65 -9.09 -1.50
C VAL A 96 -8.75 -10.39 -0.71
N ARG A 97 -7.66 -10.74 -0.04
CA ARG A 97 -7.65 -11.84 0.93
C ARG A 97 -7.80 -11.27 2.32
N THR A 98 -8.92 -11.55 2.96
CA THR A 98 -9.19 -11.25 4.38
C THR A 98 -8.76 -12.42 5.26
N SER A 99 -8.99 -12.33 6.57
CA SER A 99 -8.77 -13.42 7.51
C SER A 99 -9.65 -14.65 7.23
N THR A 100 -10.84 -14.45 6.65
CA THR A 100 -11.87 -15.49 6.47
C THR A 100 -12.13 -15.87 5.01
N HIS A 101 -11.85 -15.00 4.05
CA HIS A 101 -12.27 -15.20 2.67
C HIS A 101 -11.32 -14.57 1.64
N ILE A 102 -11.46 -14.99 0.38
CA ILE A 102 -10.80 -14.38 -0.78
C ILE A 102 -11.90 -13.80 -1.67
N HIS A 103 -11.85 -12.49 -1.91
CA HIS A 103 -12.77 -11.77 -2.76
C HIS A 103 -12.06 -11.39 -4.06
N ASP A 104 -12.53 -11.92 -5.19
CA ASP A 104 -11.92 -11.65 -6.50
C ASP A 104 -12.57 -10.46 -7.23
N GLU A 105 -11.81 -9.83 -8.13
CA GLU A 105 -12.27 -8.79 -9.07
C GLU A 105 -13.00 -7.59 -8.41
N CYS A 106 -12.57 -7.24 -7.19
CA CYS A 106 -13.06 -6.08 -6.45
C CYS A 106 -12.57 -4.78 -7.09
N THR A 107 -13.40 -3.73 -7.06
CA THR A 107 -12.95 -2.37 -7.34
C THR A 107 -12.15 -1.81 -6.15
N ALA A 108 -11.40 -0.73 -6.36
CA ALA A 108 -10.61 -0.11 -5.28
C ALA A 108 -11.45 0.29 -4.04
N PRO A 109 -12.65 0.90 -4.15
CA PRO A 109 -13.50 1.20 -2.99
C PRO A 109 -13.98 -0.05 -2.25
N THR A 110 -14.41 -1.09 -2.98
CA THR A 110 -14.83 -2.36 -2.37
C THR A 110 -13.67 -3.04 -1.67
N ALA A 111 -12.50 -3.05 -2.31
CA ALA A 111 -11.29 -3.60 -1.72
C ALA A 111 -10.90 -2.87 -0.42
N LEU A 112 -11.00 -1.53 -0.41
CA LEU A 112 -10.76 -0.71 0.77
C LEU A 112 -11.70 -1.06 1.91
N HIS A 113 -13.00 -1.17 1.63
CA HIS A 113 -14.00 -1.54 2.62
C HIS A 113 -13.72 -2.92 3.24
N LEU A 114 -13.41 -3.92 2.41
CA LEU A 114 -13.05 -5.27 2.86
C LEU A 114 -11.81 -5.26 3.77
N VAL A 115 -10.77 -4.54 3.37
CA VAL A 115 -9.56 -4.37 4.18
C VAL A 115 -9.88 -3.74 5.52
N LEU A 116 -10.60 -2.61 5.54
CA LEU A 116 -10.92 -1.88 6.78
C LEU A 116 -11.78 -2.67 7.76
N THR A 117 -12.65 -3.55 7.23
CA THR A 117 -13.52 -4.42 8.02
C THR A 117 -12.76 -5.58 8.65
N ASP A 118 -11.68 -6.03 8.00
CA ASP A 118 -10.84 -7.13 8.46
C ASP A 118 -9.63 -6.68 9.31
N LEU A 119 -9.43 -5.36 9.46
CA LEU A 119 -8.41 -4.84 10.38
C LEU A 119 -8.85 -5.05 11.83
N PRO A 120 -7.94 -5.50 12.72
CA PRO A 120 -8.22 -5.53 14.15
C PRO A 120 -8.55 -4.11 14.65
N THR A 121 -9.60 -4.02 15.47
CA THR A 121 -10.02 -2.78 16.17
C THR A 121 -9.05 -2.36 17.25
#